data_AF-A0A1C5PB61-F1
#
_entry.id   AF-A0A1C5PB61-F1
#
_cell.length_a   1.000
_cell.length_b   1.000
_cell.length_c   1.000
_cell.angle_alpha   90.00
_cell.angle_beta   90.00
_cell.angle_gamma   90.00
#
_symmetry.space_group_name_H-M   'P 1'
#
loop_
_entity.id
_entity.type
_entity.pdbx_description
1 polymer ?
#
loop_
_entity_poly.entity_id
_entity_poly.type
_entity_poly.pdbx_seq_one_letter_code
_entity_poly.pdbx_strand_id
1 'polypeptide(L)'
;METKPLSAMPKLKTNLDTDFLKLIAILSMVIDHVGTAFFPEYPAFRWAGRLAFPIFAYCLTVGLLYTRDIRKYLLRLGAFALISQPFYIFAFHPWDWQAEWMNMNIFFTLLVSLLALWGVHTRRWWLFLALFLLASFVNFDYSANGIVLMLIFYLCRNRPVLGAAVYVLFWLPALWGGQMEDPLSVKIAGHAINWTIFAVLSAFPIFLPTHTGIKVPKWFFYAFYPAHLAAIGLARLILNV
;
A
#
# COMPACT_ATOMS: atom_id res chain seq x y z
N MET A 1 24.52 -32.82 8.54
CA MET A 1 23.57 -31.69 8.47
C MET A 1 24.37 -30.41 8.55
N GLU A 2 24.58 -29.72 7.43
CA GLU A 2 25.29 -28.44 7.40
C GLU A 2 24.43 -27.37 8.07
N THR A 3 24.85 -26.92 9.25
CA THR A 3 24.24 -25.78 9.94
C THR A 3 24.57 -24.51 9.15
N LYS A 4 23.61 -24.02 8.36
CA LYS A 4 23.72 -22.70 7.71
C LYS A 4 24.09 -21.65 8.76
N PRO A 5 25.07 -20.76 8.51
CA PRO A 5 25.44 -19.73 9.46
C PRO A 5 24.21 -18.88 9.83
N LEU A 6 24.09 -18.47 11.09
CA LEU A 6 22.96 -17.66 11.62
C LEU A 6 22.69 -16.39 10.79
N SER A 7 23.70 -15.85 10.10
CA SER A 7 23.60 -14.71 9.18
C SER A 7 22.92 -15.03 7.84
N ALA A 8 22.75 -16.31 7.49
CA ALA A 8 22.14 -16.79 6.25
C ALA A 8 20.67 -17.22 6.42
N MET A 9 20.11 -17.14 7.63
CA MET A 9 18.70 -17.42 7.86
C MET A 9 17.82 -16.24 7.44
N PRO A 10 16.66 -16.49 6.80
CA PRO A 10 15.71 -15.44 6.49
C PRO A 10 15.28 -14.66 7.74
N LYS A 11 15.23 -13.33 7.65
CA LYS A 11 14.78 -12.45 8.74
C LYS A 11 13.27 -12.50 9.00
N LEU A 12 12.54 -13.20 8.14
CA LEU A 12 11.09 -13.39 8.18
C LEU A 12 10.71 -14.70 7.50
N LYS A 13 9.61 -15.32 7.96
CA LYS A 13 9.08 -16.61 7.48
C LYS A 13 7.91 -16.48 6.50
N THR A 14 7.47 -15.26 6.20
CA THR A 14 6.45 -14.93 5.19
C THR A 14 7.07 -14.87 3.78
N ASN A 15 6.27 -14.51 2.76
CA ASN A 15 6.72 -14.54 1.36
C ASN A 15 7.87 -13.57 1.05
N LEU A 16 8.99 -14.06 0.50
CA LEU A 16 10.17 -13.26 0.16
C LEU A 16 10.24 -12.86 -1.31
N ASP A 17 9.28 -13.29 -2.13
CA ASP A 17 9.21 -13.03 -3.58
C ASP A 17 8.70 -11.61 -3.87
N THR A 18 9.37 -10.59 -3.32
CA THR A 18 8.85 -9.22 -3.27
C THR A 18 8.66 -8.58 -4.64
N ASP A 19 9.39 -9.00 -5.67
CA ASP A 19 9.20 -8.46 -7.01
C ASP A 19 7.93 -9.01 -7.66
N PHE A 20 7.65 -10.31 -7.50
CA PHE A 20 6.36 -10.90 -7.90
C PHE A 20 5.19 -10.24 -7.17
N LEU A 21 5.32 -10.02 -5.86
CA LEU A 21 4.30 -9.32 -5.08
C LEU A 21 4.07 -7.89 -5.58
N LYS A 22 5.13 -7.13 -5.86
CA LYS A 22 4.97 -5.78 -6.43
C LYS A 22 4.31 -5.82 -7.81
N LEU A 23 4.52 -6.87 -8.62
CA LEU A 23 3.82 -7.01 -9.90
C LEU A 23 2.31 -7.18 -9.72
N ILE A 24 1.88 -8.01 -8.76
CA ILE A 24 0.45 -8.11 -8.37
C ILE A 24 -0.07 -6.75 -7.90
N ALA A 25 0.72 -6.04 -7.10
CA ALA A 25 0.33 -4.75 -6.54
C ALA A 25 0.18 -3.67 -7.62
N ILE A 26 1.12 -3.53 -8.56
CA ILE A 26 1.01 -2.54 -9.65
C ILE A 26 -0.15 -2.88 -10.59
N LEU A 27 -0.41 -4.15 -10.87
CA LEU A 27 -1.55 -4.56 -11.70
C LEU A 27 -2.87 -4.17 -11.02
N SER A 28 -3.00 -4.51 -9.74
CA SER A 28 -4.16 -4.15 -8.92
C SER A 28 -4.35 -2.63 -8.86
N MET A 29 -3.27 -1.87 -8.68
CA MET A 29 -3.27 -0.40 -8.66
C MET A 29 -3.68 0.22 -10.00
N VAL A 30 -3.21 -0.32 -11.13
CA VAL A 30 -3.64 0.16 -12.45
C VAL A 30 -5.12 -0.10 -12.68
N ILE A 31 -5.61 -1.29 -12.33
CA ILE A 31 -7.04 -1.62 -12.40
C ILE A 31 -7.85 -0.61 -11.57
N ASP A 32 -7.41 -0.33 -10.34
CA ASP A 32 -8.04 0.65 -9.46
C ASP A 32 -8.10 2.04 -10.09
N HIS A 33 -6.97 2.56 -10.56
CA HIS A 33 -6.85 3.92 -11.05
C HIS A 33 -7.57 4.10 -12.38
N VAL A 34 -7.50 3.12 -13.29
CA VAL A 34 -8.27 3.11 -14.54
C VAL A 34 -9.77 3.09 -14.24
N GLY A 35 -10.21 2.24 -13.30
CA GLY A 35 -11.60 2.21 -12.88
C GLY A 35 -12.07 3.54 -12.29
N THR A 36 -11.25 4.13 -11.41
CA THR A 36 -11.54 5.43 -10.79
C THR A 36 -11.65 6.55 -11.83
N ALA A 37 -10.76 6.55 -12.83
CA ALA A 37 -10.68 7.63 -13.82
C ALA A 37 -11.71 7.52 -14.95
N PHE A 38 -12.05 6.30 -15.39
CA PHE A 38 -12.83 6.08 -16.62
C PHE A 38 -14.13 5.28 -16.41
N PHE A 39 -14.25 4.55 -15.30
CA PHE A 39 -15.35 3.62 -15.03
C PHE A 39 -15.85 3.72 -13.57
N PRO A 40 -16.09 4.93 -13.03
CA PRO A 40 -16.41 5.13 -11.60
C PRO A 40 -17.68 4.42 -11.14
N GLU A 41 -18.59 4.11 -12.07
CA GLU A 41 -19.83 3.37 -11.83
C GLU A 41 -19.63 1.87 -11.59
N TYR A 42 -18.43 1.32 -11.89
CA TYR A 42 -18.10 -0.09 -11.71
C TYR A 42 -17.20 -0.30 -10.48
N PRO A 43 -17.78 -0.56 -9.28
CA PRO A 43 -17.02 -0.64 -8.04
C PRO A 43 -16.01 -1.80 -8.00
N ALA A 44 -16.19 -2.81 -8.86
CA ALA A 44 -15.29 -3.96 -8.98
C ALA A 44 -13.82 -3.58 -9.23
N PHE A 45 -13.56 -2.50 -9.96
CA PHE A 45 -12.19 -2.03 -10.19
C PHE A 45 -11.52 -1.57 -8.87
N ARG A 46 -12.28 -0.86 -8.03
CA ARG A 46 -11.82 -0.41 -6.71
C ARG A 46 -11.61 -1.59 -5.76
N TRP A 47 -12.46 -2.60 -5.84
CA TRP A 47 -12.34 -3.84 -5.06
C TRP A 47 -11.05 -4.58 -5.39
N ALA A 48 -10.78 -4.82 -6.68
CA ALA A 48 -9.52 -5.40 -7.16
C ALA A 48 -8.31 -4.56 -6.73
N GLY A 49 -8.45 -3.23 -6.75
CA GLY A 49 -7.45 -2.29 -6.29
C GLY A 49 -6.99 -2.41 -4.85
N ARG A 50 -7.86 -2.91 -3.95
CA ARG A 50 -7.57 -2.98 -2.50
C ARG A 50 -6.42 -3.90 -2.14
N LEU A 51 -5.98 -4.77 -3.05
CA LEU A 51 -4.80 -5.60 -2.87
C LEU A 51 -3.50 -4.79 -2.92
N ALA A 52 -3.47 -3.67 -3.65
CA ALA A 52 -2.22 -2.97 -3.96
C ALA A 52 -1.51 -2.43 -2.71
N PHE A 53 -2.24 -1.67 -1.88
CA PHE A 53 -1.64 -0.99 -0.73
C PHE A 53 -1.07 -1.96 0.32
N PRO A 54 -1.80 -2.99 0.79
CA PRO A 54 -1.24 -3.95 1.73
C PRO A 54 -0.01 -4.68 1.22
N ILE A 55 0.02 -5.01 -0.08
CA ILE A 55 1.19 -5.67 -0.68
C ILE A 55 2.38 -4.71 -0.72
N PHE A 56 2.19 -3.45 -1.10
CA PHE A 56 3.26 -2.45 -1.03
C PHE A 56 3.75 -2.24 0.41
N ALA A 57 2.85 -2.10 1.38
CA ALA A 57 3.19 -1.95 2.79
C ALA A 57 4.01 -3.14 3.32
N TYR A 58 3.63 -4.37 2.94
CA TYR A 58 4.38 -5.58 3.24
C TYR A 58 5.78 -5.56 2.61
N CYS A 59 5.88 -5.27 1.30
CA CYS A 59 7.16 -5.17 0.60
C CYS A 59 8.09 -4.11 1.19
N LEU A 60 7.56 -2.98 1.66
CA LEU A 60 8.34 -1.96 2.36
C LEU A 60 8.84 -2.45 3.72
N THR A 61 8.00 -3.18 4.46
CA THR A 61 8.38 -3.81 5.74
C THR A 61 9.51 -4.82 5.54
N VAL A 62 9.43 -5.65 4.50
CA VAL A 62 10.53 -6.54 4.09
C VAL A 62 11.78 -5.72 3.74
N GLY A 63 11.62 -4.66 2.93
CA GLY A 63 12.69 -3.75 2.55
C GLY A 63 13.42 -3.12 3.73
N LEU A 64 12.70 -2.72 4.79
CA LEU A 64 13.28 -2.19 6.02
C LEU A 64 14.21 -3.21 6.70
N LEU A 65 13.79 -4.47 6.75
CA LEU A 65 14.55 -5.52 7.42
C LEU A 65 15.83 -5.90 6.67
N TYR A 66 15.86 -5.76 5.35
CA TYR A 66 16.99 -6.16 4.50
C TYR A 66 17.83 -4.99 3.95
N THR A 67 17.37 -3.75 4.06
CA THR A 67 18.17 -2.59 3.60
C THR A 67 19.43 -2.43 4.43
N ARG A 68 20.54 -2.06 3.77
CA ARG A 68 21.78 -1.66 4.45
C ARG A 68 21.77 -0.19 4.86
N ASP A 69 20.98 0.63 4.17
CA ASP A 69 20.92 2.08 4.37
C ASP A 69 19.47 2.54 4.28
N ILE A 70 18.86 2.76 5.45
CA ILE A 70 17.48 3.24 5.57
C ILE A 70 17.33 4.69 5.13
N ARG A 71 18.36 5.53 5.28
CA ARG A 71 18.30 6.95 4.89
C ARG A 71 18.16 7.08 3.38
N LYS A 72 18.98 6.35 2.61
CA LYS A 72 18.85 6.29 1.15
C LYS A 72 17.52 5.70 0.71
N TYR A 73 16.97 4.77 1.47
CA TYR A 73 15.66 4.19 1.17
C TYR A 73 14.52 5.19 1.35
N LEU A 74 14.50 5.87 2.50
CA LEU A 74 13.56 6.94 2.81
C LEU A 74 13.67 8.12 1.84
N LEU A 75 14.89 8.53 1.49
CA LEU A 75 15.12 9.61 0.53
C LEU A 75 14.54 9.29 -0.84
N ARG A 76 14.74 8.06 -1.34
CA ARG A 76 14.12 7.63 -2.61
C ARG A 76 12.60 7.68 -2.51
N LEU A 77 12.03 7.16 -1.43
CA LEU A 77 10.58 7.13 -1.25
C LEU A 77 9.99 8.55 -1.17
N GLY A 78 10.63 9.47 -0.43
CA GLY A 78 10.22 10.86 -0.34
C GLY A 78 10.42 11.65 -1.64
N ALA A 79 11.50 11.40 -2.39
CA ALA A 79 11.69 12.01 -3.71
C ALA A 79 10.55 11.60 -4.66
N PHE A 80 10.18 10.32 -4.71
CA PHE A 80 9.06 9.87 -5.53
C PHE A 80 7.70 10.33 -4.99
N ALA A 81 7.53 10.53 -3.69
CA ALA A 81 6.32 11.15 -3.13
C ALA A 81 6.11 12.56 -3.70
N LEU A 82 7.17 13.39 -3.70
CA LEU A 82 7.13 14.74 -4.24
C LEU A 82 6.96 14.76 -5.75
N ILE A 83 7.75 13.97 -6.48
CA ILE A 83 7.68 13.89 -7.95
C ILE A 83 6.29 13.45 -8.40
N SER A 84 5.66 12.52 -7.68
CA SER A 84 4.37 11.94 -8.09
C SER A 84 3.16 12.79 -7.72
N GLN A 85 3.29 13.74 -6.79
CA GLN A 85 2.18 14.59 -6.36
C GLN A 85 1.52 15.38 -7.51
N PRO A 86 2.25 16.10 -8.39
CA PRO A 86 1.62 16.77 -9.52
C PRO A 86 0.93 15.79 -10.48
N PHE A 87 1.50 14.60 -10.72
CA PHE A 87 0.87 13.60 -11.58
C PHE A 87 -0.37 12.98 -10.95
N TYR A 88 -0.40 12.81 -9.63
CA TYR A 88 -1.57 12.35 -8.89
C TYR A 88 -2.73 13.35 -9.03
N ILE A 89 -2.45 14.63 -8.79
CA ILE A 89 -3.46 15.69 -8.95
C ILE A 89 -3.92 15.75 -10.41
N PHE A 90 -2.99 15.69 -11.38
CA PHE A 90 -3.32 15.69 -12.80
C PHE A 90 -4.19 14.49 -13.22
N ALA A 91 -3.97 13.30 -12.64
CA ALA A 91 -4.72 12.10 -12.98
C ALA A 91 -6.15 12.12 -12.43
N PHE A 92 -6.35 12.56 -11.19
CA PHE A 92 -7.63 12.41 -10.51
C PHE A 92 -8.42 13.72 -10.39
N HIS A 93 -7.74 14.85 -10.37
CA HIS A 93 -8.34 16.18 -10.20
C HIS A 93 -7.78 17.20 -11.21
N PRO A 94 -7.81 16.92 -12.53
CA PRO A 94 -7.23 17.80 -13.54
C PRO A 94 -7.86 19.20 -13.57
N TRP A 95 -9.14 19.31 -13.20
CA TRP A 95 -9.92 20.56 -13.27
C TRP A 95 -9.94 21.36 -11.94
N ASP A 96 -9.77 20.67 -10.80
CA ASP A 96 -9.85 21.27 -9.45
C ASP A 96 -8.53 21.20 -8.68
N TRP A 97 -7.41 21.18 -9.41
CA TRP A 97 -6.08 20.90 -8.88
C TRP A 97 -5.67 21.76 -7.68
N GLN A 98 -6.17 23.01 -7.58
CA GLN A 98 -5.84 23.95 -6.49
C GLN A 98 -6.37 23.49 -5.12
N ALA A 99 -7.56 22.88 -5.09
CA ALA A 99 -8.19 22.40 -3.85
C ALA A 99 -7.52 21.12 -3.32
N GLU A 100 -6.84 20.39 -4.21
CA GLU A 100 -6.41 19.01 -3.99
C GLU A 100 -4.93 18.89 -3.60
N TRP A 101 -4.24 20.02 -3.44
CA TRP A 101 -2.82 20.07 -3.05
C TRP A 101 -2.53 19.41 -1.71
N MET A 102 -3.51 19.38 -0.81
CA MET A 102 -3.38 18.79 0.53
C MET A 102 -3.78 17.30 0.59
N ASN A 103 -4.29 16.73 -0.51
CA ASN A 103 -4.55 15.30 -0.61
C ASN A 103 -3.28 14.58 -1.04
N MET A 104 -2.60 13.98 -0.06
CA MET A 104 -1.27 13.42 -0.23
C MET A 104 -1.35 12.04 -0.88
N ASN A 105 -0.63 11.86 -1.99
CA ASN A 105 -0.59 10.58 -2.69
C ASN A 105 0.01 9.44 -1.84
N ILE A 106 -0.26 8.20 -2.25
CA ILE A 106 0.13 6.97 -1.54
C ILE A 106 1.61 6.86 -1.13
N PHE A 107 2.55 7.46 -1.87
CA PHE A 107 3.97 7.42 -1.50
C PHE A 107 4.24 8.17 -0.20
N PHE A 108 3.49 9.22 0.10
CA PHE A 108 3.59 9.90 1.38
C PHE A 108 3.13 9.02 2.53
N THR A 109 2.00 8.32 2.38
CA THR A 109 1.55 7.34 3.38
C THR A 109 2.59 6.27 3.62
N LEU A 110 3.15 5.71 2.55
CA LEU A 110 4.19 4.69 2.62
C LEU A 110 5.46 5.24 3.30
N LEU A 111 5.83 6.51 3.05
CA LEU A 111 6.96 7.17 3.68
C LEU A 111 6.75 7.34 5.19
N VAL A 112 5.62 7.92 5.58
CA VAL A 112 5.27 8.14 7.00
C VAL A 112 5.17 6.81 7.73
N SER A 113 4.56 5.80 7.10
CA SER A 113 4.43 4.46 7.66
C SER A 113 5.79 3.78 7.86
N LEU A 114 6.68 3.87 6.88
CA LEU A 114 8.04 3.32 6.97
C LEU A 114 8.89 4.06 8.00
N LEU A 115 8.77 5.39 8.11
CA LEU A 115 9.44 6.19 9.15
C LEU A 115 8.95 5.82 10.54
N ALA A 116 7.64 5.64 10.73
CA ALA A 116 7.04 5.24 12.00
C ALA A 116 7.54 3.84 12.40
N LEU A 117 7.56 2.90 11.44
CA LEU A 117 8.08 1.57 11.66
C LEU A 117 9.59 1.58 11.98
N TRP A 118 10.37 2.43 11.30
CA TRP A 118 11.78 2.62 11.61
C TRP A 118 11.99 3.21 13.02
N GLY A 119 11.10 4.10 13.47
CA GLY A 119 11.04 4.58 14.84
C GLY A 119 10.88 3.44 15.84
N VAL A 120 9.93 2.53 15.62
CA VAL A 120 9.76 1.31 16.45
C VAL A 120 11.00 0.42 16.39
N HIS A 121 11.54 0.18 15.20
CA HIS A 121 12.73 -0.65 15.02
C HIS A 121 13.96 -0.13 15.79
N THR A 122 14.10 1.19 15.89
CA THR A 122 15.18 1.87 16.60
C THR A 122 14.83 2.25 18.05
N ARG A 123 13.68 1.79 18.56
CA ARG A 123 13.14 2.10 19.91
C ARG A 123 12.91 3.60 20.16
N ARG A 124 12.70 4.38 19.11
CA ARG A 124 12.33 5.80 19.16
C ARG A 124 10.82 5.95 19.15
N TRP A 125 10.18 5.59 20.27
CA TRP A 125 8.72 5.59 20.40
C TRP A 125 8.07 6.96 20.20
N TRP A 126 8.77 8.05 20.55
CA TRP A 126 8.30 9.41 20.29
C TRP A 126 8.13 9.68 18.78
N LEU A 127 9.04 9.16 17.94
CA LEU A 127 8.97 9.32 16.49
C LEU A 127 7.78 8.55 15.92
N PHE A 128 7.56 7.33 16.43
CA PHE A 128 6.39 6.55 16.10
C PHE A 128 5.09 7.29 16.45
N LEU A 129 4.96 7.78 17.69
CA LEU A 129 3.77 8.50 18.14
C LEU A 129 3.53 9.77 17.32
N ALA A 130 4.58 10.58 17.09
CA ALA A 130 4.48 11.79 16.29
C ALA A 130 3.98 11.50 14.87
N LEU A 131 4.50 10.45 14.22
CA LEU A 131 4.10 10.07 12.87
C LEU A 131 2.72 9.42 12.81
N PHE A 132 2.32 8.70 13.86
CA PHE A 132 0.96 8.17 14.00
C PHE A 132 -0.07 9.29 14.11
N LEU A 133 0.21 10.31 14.93
CA LEU A 133 -0.63 11.51 15.03
C LEU A 133 -0.65 12.27 13.71
N LEU A 134 0.52 12.50 13.09
CA LEU A 134 0.61 13.14 11.78
C LEU A 134 -0.25 12.40 10.73
N ALA A 135 -0.17 11.07 10.68
CA ALA A 135 -0.96 10.24 9.77
C ALA A 135 -2.47 10.26 10.06
N SER A 136 -2.87 10.64 11.27
CA SER A 136 -4.27 10.71 11.70
C SER A 136 -4.91 12.07 11.42
N PHE A 137 -4.12 13.14 11.33
CA PHE A 137 -4.62 14.51 11.16
C PHE A 137 -4.39 15.11 9.77
N VAL A 138 -3.45 14.56 8.99
CA VAL A 138 -3.20 14.99 7.60
C VAL A 138 -3.90 14.02 6.64
N ASN A 139 -4.42 14.53 5.53
CA ASN A 139 -5.09 13.75 4.48
C ASN A 139 -4.11 12.89 3.67
N PHE A 140 -3.56 11.87 4.32
CA PHE A 140 -2.84 10.78 3.67
C PHE A 140 -3.80 9.68 3.24
N ASP A 141 -3.60 9.15 2.04
CA ASP A 141 -4.27 7.91 1.61
C ASP A 141 -4.08 6.80 2.65
N TYR A 142 -5.15 6.11 3.07
CA TYR A 142 -5.12 5.10 4.15
C TYR A 142 -4.70 5.59 5.54
N SER A 143 -4.34 6.86 5.74
CA SER A 143 -4.07 7.48 7.05
C SER A 143 -3.19 6.60 7.98
N ALA A 144 -3.53 6.50 9.27
CA ALA A 144 -2.83 5.69 10.25
C ALA A 144 -2.90 4.17 9.98
N ASN A 145 -3.81 3.70 9.11
CA ASN A 145 -3.91 2.28 8.77
C ASN A 145 -2.60 1.77 8.14
N GLY A 146 -1.89 2.60 7.37
CA GLY A 146 -0.59 2.24 6.82
C GLY A 146 0.44 1.88 7.88
N ILE A 147 0.48 2.64 8.97
CA ILE A 147 1.37 2.41 10.10
C ILE A 147 1.01 1.11 10.82
N VAL A 148 -0.27 0.94 11.15
CA VAL A 148 -0.78 -0.27 11.84
C VAL A 148 -0.47 -1.52 11.01
N LEU A 149 -0.68 -1.45 9.71
CA LEU A 149 -0.47 -2.57 8.80
C LEU A 149 1.01 -2.99 8.73
N MET A 150 1.92 -2.02 8.57
CA MET A 150 3.36 -2.28 8.62
C MET A 150 3.80 -2.83 9.98
N LEU A 151 3.18 -2.40 11.09
CA LEU A 151 3.43 -2.98 12.41
C LEU A 151 2.99 -4.45 12.50
N ILE A 152 1.80 -4.79 11.98
CA ILE A 152 1.32 -6.19 11.95
C ILE A 152 2.35 -7.06 11.24
N PHE A 153 2.78 -6.67 10.04
CA PHE A 153 3.78 -7.40 9.26
C PHE A 153 5.12 -7.51 9.99
N TYR A 154 5.58 -6.40 10.59
CA TYR A 154 6.84 -6.38 11.31
C TYR A 154 6.81 -7.29 12.54
N LEU A 155 5.81 -7.15 13.40
CA LEU A 155 5.72 -7.90 14.67
C LEU A 155 5.45 -9.39 14.42
N CYS A 156 4.64 -9.74 13.42
CA CYS A 156 4.26 -11.11 13.11
C CYS A 156 5.19 -11.82 12.11
N ARG A 157 6.29 -11.18 11.68
CA ARG A 157 7.22 -11.69 10.64
C ARG A 157 7.75 -13.12 10.86
N ASN A 158 7.79 -13.58 12.10
CA ASN A 158 8.27 -14.93 12.48
C ASN A 158 7.15 -15.94 12.77
N ARG A 159 5.89 -15.50 12.76
CA ARG A 159 4.69 -16.31 13.03
C ARG A 159 3.65 -16.01 11.93
N PRO A 160 3.81 -16.56 10.70
CA PRO A 160 2.99 -16.18 9.54
C PRO A 160 1.49 -16.44 9.75
N VAL A 161 1.12 -17.53 10.43
CA VAL A 161 -0.30 -17.84 10.75
C VAL A 161 -0.90 -16.79 11.67
N LEU A 162 -0.18 -16.37 12.71
CA LEU A 162 -0.61 -15.28 13.60
C LEU A 162 -0.69 -13.96 12.83
N GLY A 163 0.28 -13.70 11.96
CA GLY A 163 0.27 -12.51 11.10
C GLY A 163 -0.95 -12.46 10.18
N ALA A 164 -1.29 -13.58 9.55
CA ALA A 164 -2.48 -13.71 8.71
C ALA A 164 -3.76 -13.52 9.53
N ALA A 165 -3.85 -14.12 10.72
CA ALA A 165 -5.01 -13.96 11.60
C ALA A 165 -5.19 -12.49 12.02
N VAL A 166 -4.15 -11.83 12.54
CA VAL A 166 -4.23 -10.41 12.94
C VAL A 166 -4.51 -9.51 11.74
N TYR A 167 -3.93 -9.81 10.58
CA TYR A 167 -4.19 -9.08 9.33
C TYR A 167 -5.66 -9.19 8.90
N VAL A 168 -6.25 -10.40 8.95
CA VAL A 168 -7.67 -10.59 8.63
C VAL A 168 -8.53 -9.85 9.65
N LEU A 169 -8.25 -10.01 10.95
CA LEU A 169 -8.95 -9.32 12.03
C LEU A 169 -8.93 -7.80 11.86
N PHE A 170 -7.82 -7.23 11.36
CA PHE A 170 -7.70 -5.79 11.09
C PHE A 170 -8.74 -5.29 10.06
N TRP A 171 -9.06 -6.11 9.05
CA TRP A 171 -10.02 -5.75 8.01
C TRP A 171 -11.46 -6.20 8.30
N LEU A 172 -11.68 -7.12 9.25
CA LEU A 172 -13.02 -7.60 9.61
C LEU A 172 -14.05 -6.50 9.95
N PRO A 173 -13.68 -5.37 10.61
CA PRO A 173 -14.63 -4.28 10.85
C PRO A 173 -15.29 -3.74 9.57
N ALA A 174 -14.67 -3.90 8.40
CA ALA A 174 -15.24 -3.53 7.11
C ALA A 174 -16.56 -4.28 6.81
N LEU A 175 -16.79 -5.45 7.40
CA LEU A 175 -18.06 -6.17 7.30
C LEU A 175 -19.24 -5.39 7.87
N TRP A 176 -19.03 -4.46 8.81
CA TRP A 176 -20.10 -3.65 9.42
C TRP A 176 -19.94 -2.15 9.18
N GLY A 177 -18.80 -1.71 8.62
CA GLY A 177 -18.51 -0.29 8.37
C GLY A 177 -18.97 0.24 7.01
N GLY A 178 -19.84 -0.48 6.29
CA GLY A 178 -20.36 -0.05 5.00
C GLY A 178 -21.55 0.90 5.16
N GLN A 179 -21.81 1.70 4.13
CA GLN A 179 -22.96 2.62 4.07
C GLN A 179 -23.84 2.26 2.86
N MET A 180 -25.16 2.44 2.99
CA MET A 180 -26.10 2.10 1.91
C MET A 180 -25.98 3.07 0.73
N GLU A 181 -25.56 4.29 1.00
CA GLU A 181 -25.40 5.38 0.07
C GLU A 181 -24.08 5.27 -0.70
N ASP A 182 -23.07 4.61 -0.12
CA ASP A 182 -21.76 4.45 -0.74
C ASP A 182 -21.84 3.51 -1.96
N PRO A 183 -21.52 3.99 -3.18
CA PRO A 183 -21.56 3.16 -4.39
C PRO A 183 -20.47 2.09 -4.40
N LEU A 184 -19.40 2.24 -3.62
CA LEU A 184 -18.34 1.24 -3.53
C LEU A 184 -18.71 0.07 -2.63
N SER A 185 -19.59 0.31 -1.65
CA SER A 185 -20.00 -0.71 -0.68
C SER A 185 -20.76 -1.87 -1.34
N VAL A 186 -20.46 -3.10 -0.90
CA VAL A 186 -21.15 -4.31 -1.36
C VAL A 186 -22.47 -4.43 -0.62
N LYS A 187 -23.58 -4.53 -1.37
CA LYS A 187 -24.94 -4.54 -0.81
C LYS A 187 -25.53 -5.94 -0.93
N ILE A 188 -25.78 -6.59 0.20
CA ILE A 188 -26.33 -7.96 0.25
C ILE A 188 -27.45 -7.99 1.29
N ALA A 189 -28.65 -8.39 0.87
CA ALA A 189 -29.79 -8.59 1.77
C ALA A 189 -30.10 -7.40 2.71
N GLY A 190 -29.97 -6.16 2.21
CA GLY A 190 -30.21 -4.95 3.01
C GLY A 190 -29.09 -4.61 4.00
N HIS A 191 -27.91 -5.24 3.86
CA HIS A 191 -26.69 -4.93 4.62
C HIS A 191 -25.57 -4.42 3.69
N ALA A 192 -24.83 -3.40 4.13
CA ALA A 192 -23.74 -2.78 3.38
C ALA A 192 -22.40 -3.17 3.99
N ILE A 193 -21.55 -3.80 3.19
CA ILE A 193 -20.18 -4.16 3.53
C ILE A 193 -19.25 -3.13 2.92
N ASN A 194 -18.37 -2.56 3.73
CA ASN A 194 -17.37 -1.62 3.26
C ASN A 194 -16.41 -2.31 2.29
N TRP A 195 -16.20 -1.70 1.13
CA TRP A 195 -15.35 -2.20 0.07
C TRP A 195 -13.87 -2.40 0.46
N THR A 196 -13.42 -1.80 1.56
CA THR A 196 -12.08 -2.09 2.10
C THR A 196 -11.89 -3.55 2.52
N ILE A 197 -12.98 -4.32 2.70
CA ILE A 197 -12.91 -5.76 3.01
C ILE A 197 -12.10 -6.55 1.97
N PHE A 198 -12.08 -6.11 0.71
CA PHE A 198 -11.34 -6.78 -0.37
C PHE A 198 -9.82 -6.76 -0.17
N ALA A 199 -9.30 -5.88 0.71
CA ALA A 199 -7.90 -5.91 1.13
C ALA A 199 -7.54 -7.23 1.85
N VAL A 200 -8.50 -7.96 2.41
CA VAL A 200 -8.25 -9.30 2.99
C VAL A 200 -7.63 -10.25 1.95
N LEU A 201 -7.97 -10.10 0.67
CA LEU A 201 -7.50 -10.99 -0.39
C LEU A 201 -5.99 -10.93 -0.61
N SER A 202 -5.32 -9.81 -0.29
CA SER A 202 -3.86 -9.76 -0.36
C SER A 202 -3.17 -10.60 0.70
N ALA A 203 -3.88 -11.13 1.70
CA ALA A 203 -3.33 -12.12 2.62
C ALA A 203 -2.79 -13.35 1.87
N PHE A 204 -3.45 -13.78 0.80
CA PHE A 204 -3.05 -14.94 0.00
C PHE A 204 -1.61 -14.78 -0.53
N PRO A 205 -1.28 -13.77 -1.36
CA PRO A 205 0.08 -13.61 -1.86
C PRO A 205 1.10 -13.23 -0.77
N ILE A 206 0.69 -12.52 0.30
CA ILE A 206 1.61 -12.08 1.36
C ILE A 206 2.07 -13.24 2.27
N PHE A 207 1.13 -14.06 2.74
CA PHE A 207 1.41 -15.07 3.76
C PHE A 207 1.69 -16.46 3.18
N LEU A 208 1.30 -16.73 1.93
CA LEU A 208 1.67 -17.97 1.23
C LEU A 208 2.97 -17.75 0.46
N PRO A 209 4.02 -18.56 0.71
CA PRO A 209 5.28 -18.45 -0.03
C PRO A 209 5.08 -18.69 -1.52
N THR A 210 5.64 -17.81 -2.34
CA THR A 210 5.80 -18.03 -3.78
C THR A 210 7.28 -18.12 -4.12
N HIS A 211 7.61 -18.83 -5.20
CA HIS A 211 8.99 -19.10 -5.61
C HIS A 211 9.16 -18.88 -7.12
N THR A 212 8.66 -17.75 -7.62
CA THR A 212 8.67 -17.47 -9.06
C THR A 212 10.07 -17.13 -9.59
N GLY A 213 10.94 -16.60 -8.72
CA GLY A 213 12.30 -16.20 -9.09
C GLY A 213 12.37 -14.94 -9.97
N ILE A 214 11.25 -14.25 -10.15
CA ILE A 214 11.15 -13.03 -10.97
C ILE A 214 11.99 -11.93 -10.31
N LYS A 215 12.77 -11.23 -11.14
CA LYS A 215 13.57 -10.07 -10.72
C LYS A 215 13.26 -8.90 -11.62
N VAL A 216 12.85 -7.80 -11.03
CA VAL A 216 12.52 -6.57 -11.74
C VAL A 216 13.43 -5.45 -11.23
N PRO A 217 13.99 -4.61 -12.12
CA PRO A 217 14.84 -3.50 -11.70
C PRO A 217 14.11 -2.60 -10.70
N LYS A 218 14.72 -2.32 -9.54
CA LYS A 218 14.08 -1.50 -8.49
C LYS A 218 13.51 -0.16 -9.00
N TRP A 219 14.20 0.47 -9.94
CA TRP A 219 13.82 1.77 -10.51
C TRP A 219 12.54 1.70 -11.36
N PHE A 220 12.23 0.53 -11.93
CA PHE A 220 10.98 0.31 -12.64
C PHE A 220 9.79 0.61 -11.73
N PHE A 221 9.73 0.01 -10.54
CA PHE A 221 8.60 0.22 -9.62
C PHE A 221 8.44 1.66 -9.17
N TYR A 222 9.56 2.37 -8.96
CA TYR A 222 9.52 3.78 -8.59
C TYR A 222 9.04 4.67 -9.74
N ALA A 223 9.57 4.47 -10.95
CA ALA A 223 9.19 5.25 -12.13
C ALA A 223 7.77 4.94 -12.63
N PHE A 224 7.31 3.70 -12.45
CA PHE A 224 6.00 3.25 -12.89
C PHE A 224 4.87 4.09 -12.29
N TYR A 225 4.99 4.47 -11.01
CA TYR A 225 3.93 5.22 -10.32
C TYR A 225 3.63 6.60 -10.94
N PRO A 226 4.57 7.55 -11.03
CA PRO A 226 4.29 8.81 -11.72
C PRO A 226 3.97 8.61 -13.21
N ALA A 227 4.59 7.63 -13.89
CA ALA A 227 4.37 7.39 -15.30
C ALA A 227 2.93 6.94 -15.64
N HIS A 228 2.37 5.97 -14.90
CA HIS A 228 0.99 5.54 -15.17
C HIS A 228 -0.05 6.60 -14.78
N LEU A 229 0.21 7.40 -13.74
CA LEU A 229 -0.64 8.55 -13.39
C LEU A 229 -0.63 9.61 -14.50
N ALA A 230 0.54 9.93 -15.04
CA ALA A 230 0.66 10.84 -16.18
C ALA A 230 -0.11 10.32 -17.40
N ALA A 231 -0.02 9.03 -17.69
CA ALA A 231 -0.76 8.40 -18.78
C ALA A 231 -2.27 8.47 -18.58
N ILE A 232 -2.77 8.24 -17.35
CA ILE A 232 -4.19 8.38 -17.02
C ILE A 232 -4.64 9.83 -17.18
N GLY A 233 -3.91 10.79 -16.60
CA GLY A 233 -4.24 12.21 -16.72
C GLY A 233 -4.26 12.71 -18.17
N LEU A 234 -3.29 12.26 -18.99
CA LEU A 234 -3.27 12.58 -20.42
C LEU A 234 -4.47 11.99 -21.14
N ALA A 235 -4.82 10.73 -20.87
CA ALA A 235 -5.98 10.09 -21.49
C ALA A 235 -7.29 10.77 -21.08
N ARG A 236 -7.45 11.16 -19.80
CA ARG A 236 -8.59 11.95 -19.32
C ARG A 236 -8.69 13.30 -20.02
N LEU A 237 -7.58 14.00 -20.19
CA LEU A 237 -7.53 15.27 -20.91
C LEU A 237 -7.94 15.12 -22.38
N ILE A 238 -7.47 14.05 -23.06
CA ILE A 238 -7.82 13.77 -24.46
C ILE A 238 -9.31 13.42 -24.60
N LEU A 239 -9.85 12.66 -23.65
CA LEU A 239 -11.24 12.20 -23.66
C LEU A 239 -12.23 13.22 -23.07
N ASN A 240 -11.73 14.31 -22.46
CA ASN A 240 -12.51 15.31 -21.72
C ASN A 240 -13.42 14.70 -20.64
N VAL A 241 -12.85 13.81 -19.81
CA VAL A 241 -13.52 13.12 -18.69
C VAL A 241 -12.78 13.32 -17.37
#